data_AF-A0ABC8UB87-F1
#
_entry.id   AF-A0ABC8UB87-F1
#
_cell.length_a   1.000
_cell.length_b   1.000
_cell.length_c   1.000
_cell.angle_alpha   90.00
_cell.angle_beta   90.00
_cell.angle_gamma   90.00
#
_symmetry.space_group_name_H-M   'P 1'
#
loop_
_entity.id
_entity.type
_entity.pdbx_description
1 polymer ?
#
loop_
_entity_poly.entity_id
_entity_poly.type
_entity_poly.pdbx_seq_one_letter_code
_entity_poly.pdbx_strand_id
1 'polypeptide(L)'
;MLAIHHTTTTVPIPRILYRDDLEVLPRLMAAENKKNNGKKMSRIKFFKVAYSKKDGRLVNDVVAQALSDMDELPSQMSDEVFTQVMGPERPGCVRTYGFGPSPRYVFGRKKSEEMQAMQSQLDEELSRHKAER
;
A
#
# COMPACT_ATOMS: atom_id res chain seq x y z
N MET A 1 17.56 -11.80 -31.11
CA MET A 1 17.60 -11.43 -29.67
C MET A 1 16.62 -10.30 -29.46
N LEU A 2 15.44 -10.57 -28.89
CA LEU A 2 14.47 -9.52 -28.56
C LEU A 2 14.96 -8.78 -27.31
N ALA A 3 15.34 -7.51 -27.47
CA ALA A 3 15.63 -6.63 -26.37
C ALA A 3 14.31 -6.25 -25.68
N ILE A 4 14.07 -6.80 -24.49
CA ILE A 4 13.00 -6.34 -23.62
C ILE A 4 13.45 -4.99 -23.05
N HIS A 5 13.06 -3.92 -23.72
CA HIS A 5 13.19 -2.57 -23.20
C HIS A 5 12.31 -2.46 -21.95
N HIS A 6 12.92 -2.59 -20.78
CA HIS A 6 12.33 -2.19 -19.51
C HIS A 6 12.27 -0.67 -19.51
N THR A 7 11.23 -0.12 -20.12
CA THR A 7 10.88 1.29 -19.94
C THR A 7 10.44 1.44 -18.48
N THR A 8 11.39 1.78 -17.62
CA THR A 8 11.11 2.25 -16.26
C THR A 8 10.48 3.63 -16.39
N THR A 9 9.22 3.66 -16.83
CA THR A 9 8.39 4.86 -16.79
C THR A 9 8.22 5.18 -15.32
N THR A 10 9.06 6.08 -14.83
CA THR A 10 8.91 6.72 -13.52
C THR A 10 7.70 7.62 -13.60
N VAL A 11 6.50 7.03 -13.63
CA VAL A 11 5.28 7.77 -13.34
C VAL A 11 5.45 8.29 -11.91
N PRO A 12 5.40 9.61 -11.67
CA PRO A 12 5.44 10.14 -10.32
C PRO A 12 4.32 9.47 -9.55
N ILE A 13 4.66 8.82 -8.42
CA ILE A 13 3.75 8.05 -7.55
C ILE A 13 2.44 8.82 -7.51
N PRO A 14 1.41 8.36 -8.23
CA PRO A 14 0.28 9.23 -8.42
C PRO A 14 -0.37 9.36 -7.06
N ARG A 15 -0.48 10.60 -6.59
CA ARG A 15 -1.35 11.04 -5.49
C ARG A 15 -2.78 10.48 -5.61
N ILE A 16 -3.11 9.92 -6.77
CA ILE A 16 -4.31 9.24 -7.25
C ILE A 16 -4.66 7.95 -6.46
N LEU A 17 -3.71 7.29 -5.79
CA LEU A 17 -3.99 6.13 -4.91
C LEU A 17 -4.20 6.51 -3.43
N TYR A 18 -4.24 7.79 -3.10
CA TYR A 18 -4.64 8.21 -1.75
C TYR A 18 -6.16 8.30 -1.68
N ARG A 19 -6.77 7.45 -0.85
CA ARG A 19 -8.05 7.79 -0.21
C ARG A 19 -7.76 8.78 0.90
N ASP A 20 -8.59 9.80 1.06
CA ASP A 20 -8.45 10.73 2.21
C ASP A 20 -8.85 10.05 3.53
N ASP A 21 -9.58 8.93 3.46
CA ASP A 21 -10.10 8.14 4.57
C ASP A 21 -9.35 6.78 4.75
N LEU A 22 -8.02 6.79 4.74
CA LEU A 22 -7.18 5.58 4.85
C LEU A 22 -7.42 4.75 6.13
N GLU A 23 -7.95 5.36 7.20
CA GLU A 23 -8.37 4.65 8.42
C GLU A 23 -9.50 3.63 8.18
N VAL A 24 -10.21 3.75 7.06
CA VAL A 24 -11.33 2.88 6.69
C VAL A 24 -10.83 1.54 6.14
N LEU A 25 -9.59 1.45 5.66
CA LEU A 25 -9.06 0.25 5.00
C LEU A 25 -8.93 -0.98 5.93
N PRO A 26 -8.39 -0.88 7.16
CA PRO A 26 -8.39 -2.01 8.09
C PRO A 26 -9.81 -2.48 8.43
N ARG A 27 -10.76 -1.54 8.56
CA ARG A 27 -12.17 -1.85 8.84
C ARG A 27 -12.85 -2.55 7.67
N LEU A 28 -12.59 -2.10 6.44
CA LEU A 28 -13.08 -2.74 5.23
C LEU A 28 -12.54 -4.16 5.09
N MET A 29 -11.24 -4.33 5.34
CA MET A 29 -10.60 -5.65 5.30
C MET A 29 -11.24 -6.61 6.30
N ALA A 30 -11.42 -6.18 7.54
CA ALA A 30 -12.06 -6.98 8.58
C ALA A 30 -13.53 -7.30 8.26
N ALA A 31 -14.28 -6.31 7.76
CA ALA A 31 -15.69 -6.48 7.42
C ALA A 31 -15.89 -7.49 6.27
N GLU A 32 -15.10 -7.39 5.21
CA GLU A 32 -15.19 -8.30 4.07
C GLU A 32 -14.67 -9.71 4.40
N ASN A 33 -13.60 -9.83 5.19
CA ASN A 33 -13.17 -11.14 5.68
C ASN A 33 -14.28 -11.78 6.52
N LYS A 34 -14.97 -11.02 7.38
CA LYS A 34 -16.11 -11.51 8.17
C LYS A 34 -17.26 -12.00 7.28
N LYS A 35 -17.57 -11.28 6.18
CA LYS A 35 -18.56 -11.73 5.18
C LYS A 35 -18.14 -13.02 4.47
N ASN A 36 -16.84 -13.25 4.33
CA ASN A 36 -16.27 -14.42 3.65
C ASN A 36 -15.92 -15.56 4.64
N ASN A 37 -16.69 -15.75 5.71
CA ASN A 37 -16.44 -16.75 6.76
C ASN A 37 -15.02 -16.70 7.37
N GLY A 38 -14.45 -15.50 7.49
CA GLY A 38 -13.08 -15.31 7.98
C GLY A 38 -11.98 -15.63 6.97
N LYS A 39 -12.32 -16.15 5.78
CA LYS A 39 -11.33 -16.41 4.73
C LYS A 39 -10.80 -15.09 4.19
N LYS A 40 -9.48 -14.92 4.30
CA LYS A 40 -8.76 -13.75 3.78
C LYS A 40 -9.07 -13.54 2.30
N MET A 41 -9.50 -12.34 1.95
CA MET A 41 -9.74 -11.99 0.55
C MET A 41 -8.42 -11.86 -0.25
N SER A 42 -8.51 -11.98 -1.59
CA SER A 42 -7.38 -11.72 -2.49
C SER A 42 -7.03 -10.23 -2.54
N ARG A 43 -5.79 -9.91 -2.93
CA ARG A 43 -5.33 -8.52 -3.09
C ARG A 43 -6.15 -7.75 -4.11
N ILE A 44 -6.49 -8.38 -5.24
CA ILE A 44 -7.35 -7.79 -6.28
C ILE A 44 -8.73 -7.45 -5.72
N LYS A 45 -9.36 -8.38 -5.00
CA LYS A 45 -10.68 -8.15 -4.38
C LYS A 45 -10.62 -7.02 -3.35
N PHE A 46 -9.59 -7.01 -2.52
CA PHE A 46 -9.37 -5.96 -1.55
C PHE A 46 -9.21 -4.60 -2.23
N PHE A 47 -8.38 -4.51 -3.27
CA PHE A 47 -8.17 -3.30 -4.05
C PHE A 47 -9.48 -2.78 -4.64
N LYS A 48 -10.28 -3.65 -5.27
CA LYS A 48 -11.59 -3.28 -5.82
C LYS A 48 -12.51 -2.70 -4.75
N VAL A 49 -12.63 -3.33 -3.58
CA VAL A 49 -13.45 -2.83 -2.46
C VAL A 49 -12.91 -1.51 -1.92
N ALA A 50 -11.59 -1.44 -1.69
CA ALA A 50 -10.91 -0.27 -1.15
C ALA A 50 -11.10 0.96 -2.02
N TYR A 51 -11.14 0.82 -3.34
CA TYR A 51 -11.29 1.93 -4.29
C TYR A 51 -12.67 1.99 -4.95
N SER A 52 -13.67 1.36 -4.33
CA SER A 52 -15.09 1.54 -4.67
C SER A 52 -15.76 2.52 -3.70
N LYS A 53 -16.64 3.35 -4.24
CA LYS A 53 -17.59 4.19 -3.50
C LYS A 53 -18.76 3.33 -2.98
N LYS A 54 -19.59 3.90 -2.11
CA LYS A 54 -20.77 3.20 -1.55
C LYS A 54 -21.78 2.77 -2.63
N ASP A 55 -21.81 3.47 -3.76
CA ASP A 55 -22.65 3.17 -4.94
C ASP A 55 -22.03 2.10 -5.87
N GLY A 56 -20.87 1.56 -5.53
CA GLY A 56 -20.14 0.56 -6.33
C GLY A 56 -19.31 1.14 -7.48
N ARG A 57 -19.32 2.47 -7.68
CA ARG A 57 -18.48 3.11 -8.70
C ARG A 57 -17.03 3.20 -8.22
N LEU A 58 -16.09 3.04 -9.14
CA LEU A 58 -14.67 3.24 -8.84
C LEU A 58 -14.38 4.72 -8.59
N VAL A 59 -13.38 4.97 -7.74
CA VAL A 59 -13.07 6.35 -7.32
C VAL A 59 -12.43 7.20 -8.44
N ASN A 60 -11.72 6.58 -9.39
CA ASN A 60 -11.12 7.26 -10.55
C ASN A 60 -10.80 6.28 -11.69
N ASP A 61 -10.51 6.83 -12.86
CA ASP A 61 -10.24 6.06 -14.10
C ASP A 61 -8.91 5.29 -14.04
N VAL A 62 -7.94 5.74 -13.24
CA VAL A 62 -6.66 5.03 -13.05
C VAL A 62 -6.88 3.70 -12.33
N VAL A 63 -7.75 3.68 -11.31
CA VAL A 63 -8.16 2.44 -10.63
C VAL A 63 -8.93 1.54 -11.59
N ALA A 64 -9.78 2.12 -12.44
CA ALA A 64 -10.53 1.35 -13.44
C ALA A 64 -9.59 0.65 -14.42
N GLN A 65 -8.61 1.38 -14.96
CA GLN A 65 -7.61 0.81 -15.85
C GLN A 65 -6.81 -0.30 -15.17
N ALA A 66 -6.32 -0.09 -13.95
CA ALA A 66 -5.58 -1.12 -13.22
C ALA A 66 -6.41 -2.39 -12.97
N LEU A 67 -7.72 -2.27 -12.70
CA LEU A 67 -8.59 -3.43 -12.57
C LEU A 67 -8.81 -4.15 -13.91
N SER A 68 -8.96 -3.39 -15.01
CA SER A 68 -9.02 -3.97 -16.36
C SER A 68 -7.73 -4.71 -16.71
N ASP A 69 -6.56 -4.13 -16.46
CA ASP A 69 -5.27 -4.78 -16.69
C ASP A 69 -5.12 -6.08 -15.88
N MET A 70 -5.67 -6.12 -14.66
CA MET A 70 -5.69 -7.34 -13.84
C MET A 70 -6.62 -8.42 -14.39
N ASP A 71 -7.78 -8.05 -14.94
CA ASP A 71 -8.75 -8.98 -15.53
C ASP A 71 -8.26 -9.58 -16.86
N GLU A 72 -7.41 -8.86 -17.60
CA GLU A 72 -6.81 -9.32 -18.86
C GLU A 72 -5.66 -10.33 -18.67
N LEU A 73 -5.08 -10.43 -17.47
CA LEU A 73 -3.95 -11.31 -17.20
C LEU A 73 -4.40 -12.72 -16.78
N PRO A 74 -4.07 -13.77 -17.56
CA PRO A 74 -4.39 -15.14 -17.19
C PRO A 74 -3.38 -15.64 -16.14
N SER A 75 -3.76 -15.65 -14.86
CA SER A 75 -2.97 -16.31 -13.81
C SER A 75 -3.84 -17.03 -12.80
N GLN A 76 -3.38 -18.20 -12.37
CA GLN A 76 -3.95 -18.92 -11.24
C GLN A 76 -3.63 -18.24 -9.89
N MET A 77 -2.63 -17.34 -9.89
CA MET A 77 -2.15 -16.63 -8.70
C MET A 77 -2.52 -15.15 -8.81
N SER A 78 -3.68 -14.79 -8.24
CA SER A 78 -4.18 -13.39 -8.20
C SER A 78 -3.18 -12.37 -7.64
N ASP A 79 -2.24 -12.87 -6.86
CA ASP A 79 -1.20 -12.13 -6.16
C ASP A 79 -0.03 -11.74 -7.07
N GLU A 80 0.29 -12.55 -8.08
CA GLU A 80 1.32 -12.26 -9.08
C GLU A 80 0.80 -11.23 -10.09
N VAL A 81 -0.44 -11.41 -10.55
CA VAL A 81 -1.16 -10.43 -11.40
C VAL A 81 -1.18 -9.06 -10.76
N PHE A 82 -1.53 -9.03 -9.47
CA PHE A 82 -1.55 -7.77 -8.74
C PHE A 82 -0.17 -7.11 -8.71
N THR A 83 0.90 -7.86 -8.44
CA THR A 83 2.27 -7.32 -8.43
C THR A 83 2.73 -6.87 -9.82
N GLN A 84 2.31 -7.55 -10.88
CA GLN A 84 2.64 -7.18 -12.25
C GLN A 84 2.00 -5.84 -12.65
N VAL A 85 0.73 -5.63 -12.28
CA VAL A 85 0.00 -4.39 -12.59
C VAL A 85 0.40 -3.24 -11.65
N MET A 86 0.47 -3.51 -10.35
CA MET A 86 0.70 -2.49 -9.32
C MET A 86 2.18 -2.25 -9.02
N GLY A 87 3.08 -3.02 -9.63
CA GLY A 87 4.50 -3.03 -9.36
C GLY A 87 4.89 -3.77 -8.06
N PRO A 88 6.20 -4.00 -7.88
CA PRO A 88 6.73 -4.64 -6.67
C PRO A 88 6.49 -3.79 -5.42
N GLU A 89 6.30 -4.46 -4.28
CA GLU A 89 6.21 -3.79 -2.98
C GLU A 89 7.50 -3.01 -2.69
N ARG A 90 7.36 -1.78 -2.18
CA ARG A 90 8.49 -0.94 -1.81
C ARG A 90 8.60 -0.79 -0.29
N PRO A 91 9.82 -0.69 0.26
CA PRO A 91 10.00 -0.32 1.66
C PRO A 91 9.22 0.95 2.01
N GLY A 92 8.51 0.94 3.13
CA GLY A 92 7.73 2.09 3.59
C GLY A 92 6.36 2.27 2.94
N CYS A 93 5.91 1.33 2.10
CA CYS A 93 4.52 1.20 1.62
C CYS A 93 3.84 0.02 2.31
N VAL A 94 2.52 0.07 2.51
CA VAL A 94 1.81 -1.07 3.10
C VAL A 94 1.80 -2.22 2.09
N ARG A 95 2.25 -3.40 2.55
CA ARG A 95 2.18 -4.65 1.79
C ARG A 95 0.73 -4.91 1.41
N THR A 96 0.45 -5.38 0.20
CA THR A 96 -0.87 -5.45 -0.49
C THR A 96 -1.31 -4.22 -1.30
N TYR A 97 -0.61 -3.09 -1.22
CA TYR A 97 -1.02 -1.88 -1.95
C TYR A 97 -0.11 -1.50 -3.14
N GLY A 98 0.96 -2.26 -3.41
CA GLY A 98 1.95 -1.90 -4.45
C GLY A 98 2.62 -0.56 -4.13
N PHE A 99 2.54 0.40 -5.06
CA PHE A 99 2.89 1.82 -4.84
C PHE A 99 2.00 2.56 -3.82
N GLY A 100 1.09 1.88 -3.14
CA GLY A 100 0.08 2.52 -2.31
C GLY A 100 0.57 3.06 -0.95
N PRO A 101 -0.36 3.36 -0.04
CA PRO A 101 -0.12 4.26 1.09
C PRO A 101 0.97 3.75 2.02
N SER A 102 1.72 4.69 2.60
CA SER A 102 2.68 4.38 3.65
C SER A 102 1.98 3.85 4.91
N PRO A 103 2.58 2.91 5.67
CA PRO A 103 2.02 2.36 6.91
C PRO A 103 1.52 3.42 7.90
N ARG A 104 2.16 4.60 7.93
CA ARG A 104 1.76 5.72 8.78
C ARG A 104 0.33 6.19 8.57
N TYR A 105 -0.21 6.03 7.35
CA TYR A 105 -1.55 6.48 7.01
C TYR A 105 -2.62 5.41 7.24
N VAL A 106 -2.23 4.13 7.18
CA VAL A 106 -3.17 3.00 7.36
C VAL A 106 -3.26 2.59 8.82
N PHE A 107 -2.13 2.63 9.54
CA PHE A 107 -2.02 2.16 10.91
C PHE A 107 -1.73 3.28 11.92
N GLY A 108 -1.70 4.54 11.46
CA GLY A 108 -1.25 5.67 12.26
C GLY A 108 0.27 5.65 12.50
N ARG A 109 0.79 6.69 13.17
CA ARG A 109 2.18 6.67 13.66
C ARG A 109 2.26 5.71 14.84
N LYS A 110 2.75 4.49 14.62
CA LYS A 110 3.31 3.70 15.73
C LYS A 110 4.76 4.13 15.91
N LYS A 111 5.06 4.82 17.00
CA LYS A 111 6.44 4.80 17.51
C LYS A 111 6.64 3.37 18.01
N SER A 112 7.52 2.61 17.36
CA SER A 112 8.06 1.41 17.99
C SER A 112 8.74 1.89 19.28
N GLU A 113 8.48 1.22 20.41
CA GLU A 113 9.14 1.54 21.68
C GLU A 113 10.66 1.50 21.53
N GLU A 114 11.19 0.60 20.69
CA GLU A 114 12.61 0.53 20.34
C GLU A 114 13.08 1.75 19.54
N MET A 115 12.31 2.24 18.56
CA MET A 115 12.65 3.48 17.85
C MET A 115 12.62 4.68 18.79
N GLN A 116 11.72 4.69 19.76
CA GLN A 116 11.61 5.77 20.72
C GLN A 116 12.79 5.73 21.71
N ALA A 117 13.16 4.54 22.18
CA ALA A 117 14.35 4.34 23.01
C ALA A 117 15.64 4.72 22.26
N MET A 118 15.77 4.30 21.01
CA MET A 118 16.92 4.64 20.16
C MET A 118 17.01 6.14 19.88
N GLN A 119 15.88 6.80 19.65
CA GLN A 119 15.85 8.26 19.47
C GLN A 119 16.25 8.99 20.76
N SER A 120 15.75 8.55 21.92
CA SER A 120 16.15 9.11 23.21
C SER A 120 17.65 8.95 23.47
N GLN A 121 18.24 7.79 23.13
CA GLN A 121 19.68 7.58 23.24
C GLN A 121 20.48 8.54 22.34
N LEU A 122 20.05 8.71 21.10
CA LEU A 122 20.66 9.64 20.14
C LEU A 122 20.58 11.10 20.61
N ASP A 123 19.43 11.50 21.15
CA ASP A 123 19.21 12.85 21.66
C ASP A 123 20.08 13.11 22.92
N GLU A 124 20.29 12.08 23.76
CA GLU A 124 21.16 12.15 24.94
C GLU A 124 22.65 12.21 24.58
N GLU A 125 23.10 11.50 23.56
CA GLU A 125 24.47 11.62 23.05
C GLU A 125 24.72 12.98 22.39
N LEU A 126 23.76 13.48 21.60
CA LEU A 126 23.87 14.77 20.93
C LEU A 126 23.93 15.93 21.94
N SER A 127 23.21 15.82 23.05
CA SER A 127 23.22 16.81 24.13
C SER A 127 24.52 16.76 24.95
N ARG A 128 25.09 15.57 25.20
CA ARG A 128 26.44 15.43 25.77
C ARG A 128 27.50 16.09 24.90
N HIS A 129 27.51 15.79 23.60
CA HIS A 129 28.47 16.37 22.66
C HIS A 129 28.31 17.89 22.49
N LYS A 130 27.12 18.45 22.76
CA LYS A 130 26.89 19.90 22.77
C LYS A 130 27.29 20.56 24.10
N ALA A 131 27.25 19.83 25.21
CA ALA A 131 27.68 20.32 26.52
C ALA A 131 29.20 20.25 26.71
N GLU A 132 29.88 19.37 25.96
CA GLU A 132 31.34 19.23 25.94
C GLU A 132 32.04 20.20 24.96
N ARG A 133 31.30 21.11 24.34
CA ARG A 133 31.80 22.08 23.36
C ARG A 133 31.54 23.51 23.80
#